data_AF-A0A2V9L180-F1
#
_entry.id   AF-A0A2V9L180-F1
#
_cell.length_a   1.000
_cell.length_b   1.000
_cell.length_c   1.000
_cell.angle_alpha   90.00
_cell.angle_beta   90.00
_cell.angle_gamma   90.00
#
_symmetry.space_group_name_H-M   'P 1'
#
loop_
_entity.id
_entity.type
_entity.pdbx_description
1 polymer ?
#
loop_
_entity_poly.entity_id
_entity_poly.type
_entity_poly.pdbx_seq_one_letter_code
_entity_poly.pdbx_strand_id
1 'polypeptide(L)'
;MNRNVPIPIHFLLDVGHQCSYEVTGKDRDTYLWLRELGSISPAIHLQQTEENWDRHWSFTKANNAKGAIRMDKVMEALQRSGAEEVYLFPEILHPFEFEEEKVLEELDETYEYLRQYCC
;
A
#
# COMPACT_ATOMS: atom_id res chain seq x y z
N MET A 1 -19.13 8.15 10.73
CA MET A 1 -17.95 8.81 11.33
C MET A 1 -18.04 10.33 11.26
N ASN A 2 -18.32 10.91 10.10
CA ASN A 2 -18.27 12.38 9.90
C ASN A 2 -19.59 13.13 10.15
N ARG A 3 -20.37 12.78 11.18
CA ARG A 3 -21.57 13.57 11.53
C ARG A 3 -21.17 14.79 12.35
N ASN A 4 -21.65 15.98 11.95
CA ASN A 4 -21.47 17.25 12.67
C ASN A 4 -20.00 17.68 12.88
N VAL A 5 -19.10 17.33 11.94
CA VAL A 5 -17.73 17.83 11.93
C VAL A 5 -17.56 18.84 10.80
N PRO A 6 -16.84 19.96 11.01
CA PRO A 6 -16.62 20.98 9.97
C PRO A 6 -15.65 20.52 8.88
N ILE A 7 -14.78 19.55 9.20
CA ILE A 7 -13.81 18.93 8.29
C ILE A 7 -13.90 17.41 8.51
N PRO A 8 -14.08 16.60 7.46
CA PRO A 8 -14.20 15.15 7.61
C PRO A 8 -12.87 14.53 8.04
N ILE A 9 -12.95 13.48 8.85
CA ILE A 9 -11.82 12.62 9.20
C ILE A 9 -11.96 11.35 8.37
N HIS A 10 -10.85 10.95 7.73
CA HIS A 10 -10.76 9.75 6.92
C HIS A 10 -9.62 8.87 7.39
N PHE A 11 -9.66 7.60 6.99
CA PHE A 11 -8.51 6.72 7.18
C PHE A 11 -7.51 6.92 6.04
N LEU A 12 -6.25 6.64 6.37
CA LEU A 12 -5.20 6.41 5.41
C LEU A 12 -4.69 5.01 5.74
N LEU A 13 -5.03 4.05 4.90
CA LEU A 13 -4.59 2.67 5.07
C LEU A 13 -3.22 2.49 4.41
N ASP A 14 -2.42 1.58 4.94
CA ASP A 14 -1.16 1.14 4.36
C ASP A 14 -1.23 -0.38 4.17
N VAL A 15 -0.79 -0.85 2.99
CA VAL A 15 -0.86 -2.25 2.59
C VAL A 15 0.10 -3.18 3.36
N GLY A 16 1.14 -2.64 3.99
CA GLY A 16 2.13 -3.35 4.78
C GLY A 16 1.82 -3.48 6.27
N HIS A 17 0.89 -2.68 6.81
CA HIS A 17 0.64 -2.63 8.26
C HIS A 17 -0.06 -3.87 8.85
N GLN A 18 -0.59 -4.78 8.03
CA GLN A 18 -1.18 -6.04 8.49
C GLN A 18 -0.14 -7.10 8.92
N CYS A 19 0.95 -6.64 9.55
CA CYS A 19 2.09 -7.45 9.94
C CYS A 19 2.25 -7.63 11.47
N SER A 20 1.31 -7.11 12.28
CA SER A 20 1.39 -7.23 13.74
C SER A 20 1.46 -8.69 14.20
N TYR A 21 2.39 -8.98 15.10
CA TYR A 21 2.61 -10.31 15.67
C TYR A 21 1.55 -10.70 16.72
N GLU A 22 0.75 -9.73 17.19
CA GLU A 22 -0.27 -9.95 18.22
C GLU A 22 -1.61 -10.42 17.64
N VAL A 23 -1.81 -10.29 16.33
CA VAL A 23 -3.07 -10.60 15.64
C VAL A 23 -2.89 -11.75 14.67
N THR A 24 -3.99 -12.45 14.35
CA THR A 24 -3.99 -13.59 13.44
C THR A 24 -5.23 -13.57 12.53
N GLY A 25 -5.22 -14.42 11.50
CA GLY A 25 -6.36 -14.58 10.61
C GLY A 25 -6.69 -13.30 9.84
N LYS A 26 -7.96 -12.90 9.88
CA LYS A 26 -8.49 -11.79 9.08
C LYS A 26 -7.77 -10.45 9.31
N ASP A 27 -7.25 -10.22 10.52
CA ASP A 27 -6.59 -8.96 10.87
C ASP A 27 -5.22 -8.83 10.19
N ARG A 28 -4.69 -9.93 9.63
CA ARG A 28 -3.48 -9.98 8.81
C ARG A 28 -3.75 -9.95 7.30
N ASP A 29 -5.01 -9.92 6.87
CA ASP A 29 -5.36 -9.87 5.44
C ASP A 29 -5.50 -8.42 5.00
N THR A 30 -4.44 -7.83 4.45
CA THR A 30 -4.47 -6.46 3.92
C THR A 30 -5.57 -6.26 2.87
N TYR A 31 -5.80 -7.25 2.00
CA TYR A 31 -6.82 -7.14 0.96
C TYR A 31 -8.24 -7.15 1.55
N LEU A 32 -8.47 -7.82 2.68
CA LEU A 32 -9.73 -7.71 3.40
C LEU A 32 -9.96 -6.30 3.92
N TRP A 33 -8.95 -5.69 4.55
CA TRP A 33 -9.08 -4.32 5.03
C TRP A 33 -9.33 -3.32 3.91
N LEU A 34 -8.67 -3.47 2.76
CA LEU A 34 -8.95 -2.67 1.57
C LEU A 34 -10.39 -2.85 1.08
N ARG A 35 -10.91 -4.09 1.04
CA ARG A 35 -12.32 -4.34 0.66
C ARG A 35 -13.31 -3.70 1.64
N GLU A 36 -13.06 -3.77 2.94
CA GLU A 36 -14.00 -3.31 3.96
C GLU A 36 -13.96 -1.78 4.15
N LEU A 37 -12.78 -1.16 4.04
CA LEU A 37 -12.57 0.24 4.41
C LEU A 37 -12.10 1.13 3.26
N GLY A 38 -11.82 0.59 2.07
CA GLY A 38 -11.29 1.36 0.94
C GLY A 38 -12.17 2.53 0.52
N SER A 39 -13.50 2.40 0.61
CA SER A 39 -14.44 3.50 0.27
C SER A 39 -14.43 4.67 1.24
N ILE A 40 -13.81 4.54 2.42
CA ILE A 40 -13.63 5.63 3.39
C ILE A 40 -12.17 6.02 3.58
N SER A 41 -11.26 5.47 2.76
CA SER A 41 -9.83 5.75 2.74
C SER A 41 -9.45 6.40 1.40
N PRO A 42 -9.58 7.73 1.26
CA PRO A 42 -9.30 8.42 0.00
C PRO A 42 -7.84 8.32 -0.43
N ALA A 43 -6.94 7.96 0.48
CA ALA A 43 -5.53 7.72 0.20
C ALA A 43 -5.12 6.34 0.74
N ILE A 44 -4.20 5.69 0.03
CA ILE A 44 -3.58 4.42 0.44
C ILE A 44 -2.07 4.57 0.29
N HIS A 45 -1.33 4.27 1.36
CA HIS A 45 0.11 4.09 1.26
C HIS A 45 0.42 2.70 0.68
N LEU A 46 1.33 2.71 -0.29
CA LEU A 46 1.84 1.53 -0.96
C LEU A 46 3.28 1.28 -0.56
N GLN A 47 3.55 0.04 -0.19
CA GLN A 47 4.89 -0.48 -0.01
C GLN A 47 4.92 -1.94 -0.44
N GLN A 48 6.08 -2.44 -0.84
CA GLN A 48 6.30 -3.87 -0.88
C GLN A 48 6.78 -4.34 0.48
N THR A 49 6.35 -5.53 0.89
CA THR A 49 6.75 -6.11 2.18
C THR A 49 6.63 -7.63 2.20
N GLU A 50 7.14 -8.25 3.26
CA GLU A 50 6.87 -9.64 3.64
C GLU A 50 5.78 -9.67 4.73
N GLU A 51 5.08 -10.78 4.90
CA GLU A 51 3.88 -10.87 5.77
C GLU A 51 4.09 -10.47 7.25
N ASN A 52 5.33 -10.50 7.76
CA ASN A 52 5.66 -10.30 9.18
C ASN A 52 6.37 -8.97 9.46
N TRP A 53 6.50 -8.11 8.47
CA TRP A 53 7.29 -6.89 8.59
C TRP A 53 6.59 -5.71 7.94
N ASP A 54 6.95 -4.53 8.43
CA ASP A 54 6.60 -3.24 7.85
C ASP A 54 7.84 -2.70 7.15
N ARG A 55 8.05 -3.10 5.90
CA ARG A 55 9.36 -3.01 5.23
C ARG A 55 9.58 -1.71 4.48
N HIS A 56 8.50 -1.07 4.03
CA HIS A 56 8.54 0.09 3.15
C HIS A 56 9.42 -0.10 1.91
N TRP A 57 9.44 -1.32 1.33
CA TRP A 57 10.27 -1.60 0.16
C TRP A 57 9.68 -1.01 -1.12
N SER A 58 10.57 -0.70 -2.06
CA SER A 58 10.24 -0.35 -3.44
C SER A 58 9.60 -1.52 -4.20
N PHE A 59 8.86 -1.23 -5.27
CA PHE A 59 8.22 -2.22 -6.13
C PHE A 59 9.12 -2.66 -7.31
N THR A 60 10.41 -2.87 -7.04
CA THR A 60 11.34 -3.44 -8.03
C THR A 60 11.01 -4.90 -8.33
N LYS A 61 11.45 -5.43 -9.47
CA LYS A 61 11.31 -6.87 -9.80
C LYS A 61 11.85 -7.77 -8.69
N ALA A 62 12.99 -7.39 -8.09
CA ALA A 62 13.61 -8.15 -7.01
C ALA A 62 12.73 -8.17 -5.75
N ASN A 63 12.18 -7.02 -5.35
CA ASN A 63 11.30 -6.92 -4.19
C ASN A 63 9.93 -7.56 -4.45
N ASN A 64 9.36 -7.43 -5.65
CA ASN A 64 8.10 -8.06 -6.02
C ASN A 64 8.19 -9.59 -6.05
N ALA A 65 9.35 -10.15 -6.42
CA ALA A 65 9.56 -11.60 -6.44
C ALA A 65 9.48 -12.25 -5.05
N LYS A 66 9.95 -11.55 -4.00
CA LYS A 66 9.94 -12.04 -2.61
C LYS A 66 8.78 -11.52 -1.77
N GLY A 67 8.25 -10.35 -2.12
CA GLY A 67 7.21 -9.67 -1.35
C GLY A 67 5.82 -10.26 -1.53
N ALA A 68 4.93 -9.89 -0.62
CA ALA A 68 3.56 -10.40 -0.48
C ALA A 68 2.50 -9.50 -1.12
N ILE A 69 2.82 -8.22 -1.36
CA ILE A 69 1.88 -7.27 -1.95
C ILE A 69 1.80 -7.48 -3.46
N ARG A 70 0.57 -7.64 -3.96
CA ARG A 70 0.24 -7.89 -5.37
C ARG A 70 -0.73 -6.82 -5.83
N MET A 71 -0.30 -5.99 -6.78
CA MET A 71 -1.05 -4.79 -7.14
C MET A 71 -2.37 -5.08 -7.85
N ASP A 72 -2.44 -6.15 -8.65
CA ASP A 72 -3.70 -6.66 -9.20
C ASP A 72 -4.75 -6.92 -8.10
N LYS A 73 -4.33 -7.55 -6.99
CA LYS A 73 -5.20 -7.80 -5.83
C LYS A 73 -5.53 -6.54 -5.04
N VAL A 74 -4.60 -5.58 -4.93
CA VAL A 74 -4.87 -4.26 -4.33
C VAL A 74 -5.98 -3.56 -5.12
N MET A 75 -5.85 -3.49 -6.45
CA MET A 75 -6.85 -2.85 -7.32
C MET A 75 -8.20 -3.57 -7.24
N GLU A 76 -8.21 -4.91 -7.27
CA GLU A 76 -9.43 -5.69 -7.12
C GLU A 76 -10.12 -5.42 -5.77
N ALA A 77 -9.35 -5.35 -4.68
CA ALA A 77 -9.89 -5.08 -3.35
C ALA A 77 -10.51 -3.68 -3.23
N LEU A 78 -9.86 -2.66 -3.78
CA LEU A 78 -10.36 -1.28 -3.81
C LEU A 78 -11.60 -1.13 -4.70
N GLN A 79 -11.64 -1.79 -5.85
CA GLN A 79 -12.85 -1.82 -6.70
C GLN A 79 -14.02 -2.46 -5.94
N ARG A 80 -13.77 -3.57 -5.24
CA ARG A 80 -14.79 -4.26 -4.44
C ARG A 80 -15.25 -3.46 -3.23
N SER A 81 -14.45 -2.53 -2.71
CA SER A 81 -14.88 -1.65 -1.62
C SER A 81 -15.89 -0.59 -2.05
N GLY A 82 -16.09 -0.42 -3.36
CA GLY A 82 -16.94 0.64 -3.92
C GLY A 82 -16.29 2.02 -3.87
N ALA A 83 -14.96 2.09 -3.78
CA ALA A 83 -14.26 3.37 -3.86
C ALA A 83 -14.31 3.90 -5.32
N GLU A 84 -14.65 5.17 -5.50
CA GLU A 84 -14.72 5.82 -6.81
C GLU A 84 -13.40 6.52 -7.18
N GLU A 85 -12.72 7.09 -6.19
CA GLU A 85 -11.41 7.73 -6.33
C GLU A 85 -10.55 7.35 -5.11
N VAL A 86 -9.33 6.91 -5.37
CA VAL A 86 -8.33 6.60 -4.34
C VAL A 86 -6.96 7.06 -4.85
N TYR A 87 -6.28 7.88 -4.05
CA TYR A 87 -4.90 8.26 -4.30
C TYR A 87 -3.96 7.19 -3.77
N LEU A 88 -3.09 6.67 -4.64
CA LEU A 88 -2.08 5.69 -4.28
C LEU A 88 -0.74 6.39 -4.08
N PHE A 89 -0.18 6.31 -2.88
CA PHE A 89 1.06 6.97 -2.50
C PHE A 89 2.14 5.92 -2.18
N PRO A 90 3.16 5.75 -3.03
CA PRO A 90 4.31 4.93 -2.68
C PRO A 90 5.04 5.52 -1.48
N GLU A 91 4.97 4.86 -0.32
CA GLU A 91 5.71 5.21 0.90
C GLU A 91 6.92 4.29 1.02
N ILE A 92 8.02 4.70 0.39
CA ILE A 92 9.24 3.91 0.27
C ILE A 92 10.32 4.50 1.17
N LEU A 93 11.00 3.64 1.93
CA LEU A 93 12.09 4.03 2.82
C LEU A 93 13.37 3.31 2.43
N HIS A 94 14.43 4.10 2.22
CA HIS A 94 15.79 3.61 2.02
C HIS A 94 16.64 3.91 3.26
N PRO A 95 17.65 3.07 3.58
CA PRO A 95 18.68 3.42 4.56
C PRO A 95 19.39 4.72 4.19
N PHE A 96 19.87 5.47 5.19
CA PHE A 96 20.54 6.75 4.96
C PHE A 96 21.84 6.63 4.17
N GLU A 97 22.51 5.49 4.28
CA GLU A 97 23.74 5.14 3.57
C GLU A 97 23.51 4.56 2.18
N PHE A 98 22.25 4.45 1.73
CA PHE A 98 21.93 3.93 0.41
C PHE A 98 22.29 4.96 -0.67
N GLU A 99 22.84 4.47 -1.77
CA GLU A 99 23.36 5.32 -2.85
C GLU A 99 22.22 6.05 -3.58
N GLU A 100 22.32 7.38 -3.72
CA GLU A 100 21.27 8.22 -4.31
C GLU A 100 20.90 7.79 -5.73
N GLU A 101 21.88 7.47 -6.57
CA GLU A 101 21.62 6.98 -7.94
C GLU A 101 20.75 5.71 -7.93
N LYS A 102 21.00 4.80 -6.97
CA LYS A 102 20.19 3.59 -6.80
C LYS A 102 18.80 3.89 -6.23
N VAL A 103 18.64 4.89 -5.37
CA VAL A 103 17.31 5.35 -4.93
C VAL A 103 16.49 5.74 -6.16
N LEU A 104 17.05 6.59 -7.02
CA LEU A 104 16.35 7.06 -8.22
C LEU A 104 16.01 5.91 -9.17
N GLU A 105 16.95 4.98 -9.41
CA GLU A 105 16.68 3.77 -10.21
C GLU A 105 15.53 2.93 -9.65
N GLU A 106 15.50 2.70 -8.33
CA GLU A 106 14.42 1.92 -7.71
C GLU A 106 13.07 2.65 -7.74
N LEU A 107 13.07 3.99 -7.62
CA LEU A 107 11.86 4.80 -7.71
C LEU A 107 11.31 4.83 -9.14
N ASP A 108 12.16 4.93 -10.15
CA ASP A 108 11.77 4.84 -11.56
C ASP A 108 11.18 3.47 -11.87
N GLU A 109 11.83 2.38 -11.44
CA GLU A 109 11.29 1.02 -11.62
C GLU A 109 9.95 0.83 -10.89
N THR A 110 9.82 1.40 -9.68
CA THR A 110 8.57 1.37 -8.91
C THR A 110 7.46 2.10 -9.66
N TYR A 111 7.72 3.30 -10.18
CA TYR A 111 6.75 4.06 -10.96
C TYR A 111 6.32 3.30 -12.22
N GLU A 112 7.27 2.75 -12.97
CA GLU A 112 7.01 1.95 -14.17
C GLU A 112 6.21 0.68 -13.88
N TYR A 113 6.39 0.07 -12.70
CA TYR A 113 5.57 -1.05 -12.26
C TYR A 113 4.14 -0.61 -11.90
N LEU A 114 4.00 0.42 -11.06
CA LEU A 114 2.70 0.85 -10.54
C LEU A 114 1.79 1.44 -11.64
N ARG A 115 2.35 2.15 -12.62
CA ARG A 115 1.57 2.71 -13.74
C ARG A 115 0.95 1.65 -14.64
N GLN A 116 1.33 0.38 -14.53
CA GLN A 116 0.66 -0.72 -15.24
C GLN A 116 -0.74 -1.00 -14.68
N TYR A 117 -1.01 -0.55 -13.45
CA TYR A 117 -2.26 -0.79 -12.73
C TYR A 117 -3.11 0.48 -12.56
N CYS A 118 -2.52 1.65 -12.76
CA CYS A 118 -3.17 2.95 -12.65
C CYS A 118 -3.39 3.49 -14.07
N CYS A 119 -4.63 3.83 -14.43
CA CYS A 119 -4.97 4.39 -15.74
C CYS A 119 -4.60 5.87 -15.82
#